data_AF-A0A0V0GGP4-F1
#
_entry.id   AF-A0A0V0GGP4-F1
#
_cell.length_a   1.000
_cell.length_b   1.000
_cell.length_c   1.000
_cell.angle_alpha   90.00
_cell.angle_beta   90.00
_cell.angle_gamma   90.00
#
_symmetry.space_group_name_H-M   'P 1'
#
loop_
_entity.id
_entity.type
_entity.pdbx_description
1 polymer ?
#
loop_
_entity_poly.entity_id
_entity_poly.type
_entity_poly.pdbx_seq_one_letter_code
_entity_poly.pdbx_strand_id
1 'polypeptide(L)' 'MRSFGCLCYPTIPKCQRDKLQARTTPHIFIGYPFGSKGYKVLSLTTRKIHISRDVVFKENIFPF' A
#
# COMPACT_ATOMS: atom_id res chain seq x y z
N MET A 1 -4.98 -14.41 6.21
CA MET A 1 -5.83 -13.29 5.73
C MET A 1 -5.38 -12.03 6.46
N ARG A 2 -5.30 -10.88 5.80
CA ARG A 2 -4.88 -9.61 6.44
C ARG A 2 -6.08 -8.76 6.80
N SER A 3 -5.98 -7.94 7.85
CA SER A 3 -7.09 -7.08 8.29
C SER A 3 -7.36 -5.94 7.30
N PHE A 4 -8.61 -5.83 6.82
CA PHE A 4 -9.05 -4.74 5.94
C PHE A 4 -9.02 -3.40 6.69
N GLY A 5 -8.67 -2.32 6.01
CA GLY A 5 -8.60 -0.99 6.60
C GLY A 5 -7.35 -0.73 7.45
N CYS A 6 -6.41 -1.67 7.56
CA CYS A 6 -5.16 -1.42 8.30
C CYS A 6 -4.21 -0.48 7.54
N LEU A 7 -3.38 0.22 8.30
CA LEU A 7 -2.26 0.99 7.76
C LEU A 7 -1.26 0.04 7.11
N CYS A 8 -0.84 0.39 5.91
CA CYS A 8 0.09 -0.40 5.14
C CYS A 8 1.07 0.50 4.39
N TYR A 9 2.24 -0.06 4.08
CA TYR A 9 3.34 0.63 3.43
C TYR A 9 3.78 -0.16 2.20
N PRO A 10 3.23 0.14 1.02
CA PRO A 10 3.70 -0.44 -0.23
C PRO A 10 5.10 0.06 -0.56
N THR A 11 5.94 -0.85 -1.07
CA THR A 11 7.24 -0.50 -1.63
C THR A 11 7.07 0.16 -2.99
N ILE A 12 7.60 1.38 -3.14
CA ILE A 12 7.58 2.08 -4.43
C ILE A 12 8.75 1.56 -5.28
N PRO A 13 8.50 1.07 -6.51
CA PRO A 13 9.56 0.58 -7.40
C PRO A 13 10.59 1.67 -7.66
N LYS A 14 11.86 1.27 -7.83
CA LYS A 14 12.96 2.21 -8.15
C LYS A 14 12.67 3.03 -9.41
N CYS A 15 11.96 2.48 -10.40
CA CYS A 15 11.61 3.21 -11.63
C CYS A 15 10.64 4.37 -11.40
N GLN A 16 9.88 4.36 -10.30
CA GLN A 16 8.86 5.37 -10.02
C GLN A 16 9.30 6.35 -8.92
N ARG A 17 10.53 6.20 -8.38
CA ARG A 17 11.05 7.05 -7.32
C ARG A 17 12.46 7.56 -7.66
N ASP A 18 12.70 8.80 -7.33
CA ASP A 18 14.04 9.38 -7.37
C ASP A 18 14.91 8.82 -6.22
N LYS A 19 16.24 9.00 -6.30
CA LYS A 19 17.19 8.43 -5.33
C LYS A 19 16.96 8.98 -3.91
N LEU A 20 16.45 10.21 -3.80
CA LEU A 20 16.12 10.91 -2.55
C LEU A 20 14.66 10.74 -2.10
N GLN A 21 13.80 10.16 -2.93
CA GLN A 21 12.38 9.97 -2.59
C GLN A 21 12.19 8.84 -1.58
N ALA A 22 11.17 8.99 -0.73
CA ALA A 22 10.78 7.99 0.25
C ALA A 22 10.53 6.62 -0.43
N ARG A 23 11.00 5.55 0.21
CA ARG A 23 10.87 4.18 -0.33
C ARG A 23 9.45 3.64 -0.22
N THR A 24 8.69 4.16 0.74
CA THR A 24 7.34 3.76 1.07
C THR A 24 6.54 5.00 1.43
N THR A 25 5.23 4.92 1.23
CA THR A 25 4.28 5.97 1.61
C THR A 25 3.09 5.33 2.33
N PRO A 26 2.47 6.01 3.29
CA PRO A 26 1.40 5.43 4.09
C PRO A 26 0.13 5.25 3.24
N HIS A 27 -0.43 4.05 3.29
CA HIS A 27 -1.61 3.63 2.55
C HIS A 27 -2.57 2.83 3.43
N ILE A 28 -3.82 2.68 3.00
CA ILE A 28 -4.81 1.80 3.64
C ILE A 28 -4.97 0.53 2.82
N PHE A 29 -4.96 -0.63 3.46
CA PHE A 29 -5.26 -1.87 2.77
C PHE A 29 -6.76 -2.01 2.46
N ILE A 30 -7.12 -2.07 1.17
CA ILE A 30 -8.51 -2.20 0.72
C ILE A 30 -8.87 -3.66 0.41
N GLY A 31 -7.91 -4.46 -0.06
CA GLY A 31 -8.19 -5.87 -0.36
C GLY A 31 -7.33 -6.45 -1.46
N TYR A 32 -7.88 -7.45 -2.15
CA TYR A 32 -7.18 -8.22 -3.16
C TYR A 32 -7.73 -7.90 -4.56
N PRO A 33 -6.89 -7.63 -5.57
CA PRO A 33 -7.33 -7.47 -6.94
C PRO A 33 -7.75 -8.81 -7.55
N PHE A 34 -8.79 -8.79 -8.37
CA PHE A 34 -9.24 -9.97 -9.10
C PHE A 34 -8.32 -10.20 -10.30
N GLY A 35 -7.80 -11.42 -10.46
CA GLY A 35 -6.96 -11.79 -11.62
C GLY A 35 -5.50 -11.28 -11.59
N SER A 36 -5.00 -10.77 -10.47
CA SER A 36 -3.60 -10.33 -10.36
C SER A 36 -3.01 -10.68 -8.99
N LYS A 37 -1.74 -11.11 -8.97
CA LYS A 37 -1.02 -11.30 -7.71
C LYS A 37 -0.60 -9.92 -7.18
N GLY A 38 -1.27 -9.44 -6.14
CA GLY A 38 -0.96 -8.18 -5.47
C GLY A 38 -1.97 -7.82 -4.38
N TYR A 39 -1.77 -6.67 -3.76
CA TYR A 39 -2.64 -6.09 -2.75
C TYR A 39 -3.14 -4.73 -3.25
N LYS A 40 -4.45 -4.49 -3.17
CA LYS A 40 -5.06 -3.18 -3.41
C LYS A 40 -4.87 -2.31 -2.17
N VAL A 41 -4.22 -1.18 -2.36
CA VAL A 41 -3.90 -0.22 -1.31
C VAL A 41 -4.34 1.18 -1.73
N LEU A 42 -4.87 1.98 -0.81
CA LEU A 42 -5.32 3.34 -1.03
C LEU A 42 -4.27 4.32 -0.51
N SER A 43 -3.82 5.24 -1.34
CA SER A 43 -2.94 6.33 -0.88
C SER A 43 -3.73 7.30 -0.01
N LEU A 44 -3.26 7.56 1.21
CA LEU A 44 -3.88 8.56 2.10
C LEU A 44 -3.77 9.98 1.54
N THR A 45 -2.69 10.27 0.82
CA THR A 45 -2.39 11.61 0.30
C THR A 45 -3.15 11.90 -0.99
N THR A 46 -3.16 10.95 -1.93
CA THR A 46 -3.72 11.16 -3.28
C THR A 46 -5.10 10.55 -3.47
N ARG A 47 -5.59 9.76 -2.50
CA ARG A 47 -6.83 8.97 -2.58
C ARG A 47 -6.89 8.05 -3.81
N LYS A 48 -5.73 7.71 -4.40
CA LYS A 48 -5.63 6.80 -5.53
C LYS A 48 -5.40 5.36 -5.06
N ILE A 49 -5.99 4.43 -5.79
CA ILE A 49 -5.82 2.98 -5.55
C ILE A 49 -4.61 2.50 -6.33
N HIS A 50 -3.70 1.82 -5.66
CA HIS A 50 -2.53 1.19 -6.23
C HIS A 50 -2.57 -0.32 -5.98
N ILE A 51 -1.95 -1.08 -6.88
CA ILE A 51 -1.74 -2.52 -6.71
C ILE A 51 -0.25 -2.73 -6.52
N SER A 52 0.15 -3.26 -5.37
CA SER A 52 1.55 -3.60 -5.08
C SER A 52 1.66 -5.01 -4.51
N ARG A 53 2.75 -5.70 -4.84
CA ARG A 53 3.05 -7.05 -4.35
C ARG A 53 3.76 -7.03 -3.00
N ASP A 54 4.66 -6.06 -2.82
CA ASP A 54 5.50 -5.94 -1.64
C ASP A 54 4.95 -4.84 -0.74
N VAL A 55 4.16 -5.25 0.25
CA VAL A 55 3.48 -4.35 1.18
C VAL A 55 3.75 -4.78 2.61
N VAL A 56 4.17 -3.85 3.45
CA VAL A 56 4.31 -4.06 4.89
C VAL A 56 3.01 -3.64 5.58
N PHE A 57 2.35 -4.57 6.26
CA PHE A 57 1.09 -4.32 6.96
C PHE A 57 1.34 -4.01 8.44
N LYS A 58 0.66 -2.98 8.95
CA LYS A 58 0.60 -2.62 10.37
C LYS A 58 -0.82 -2.89 10.86
N GLU A 59 -1.13 -4.17 11.09
CA GLU A 59 -2.48 -4.65 11.41
C GLU A 59 -3.03 -4.15 12.75
N ASN A 60 -2.19 -3.56 13.60
CA ASN A 60 -2.60 -2.94 14.88
C ASN A 60 -2.91 -1.44 14.75
N ILE A 61 -2.62 -0.85 13.59
CA ILE A 61 -2.81 0.58 13.34
C ILE A 61 -3.87 0.69 12.26
N PHE A 62 -5.05 1.12 12.67
CA PHE A 62 -6.12 1.46 11.77
C PHE A 62 -6.21 2.99 11.80
N PRO A 63 -5.98 3.67 10.67
CA PRO A 63 -6.23 5.09 10.58
C PRO A 63 -7.76 5.28 10.51
N PHE A 64 -8.40 5.19 11.68
CA PHE A 64 -9.77 5.61 11.92
C PHE A 64 -9.78 7.01 12.53
#